data_AF-A0A4Q3W1J4-F1
#
_entry.id   AF-A0A4Q3W1J4-F1
#
_cell.length_a   1.000
_cell.length_b   1.000
_cell.length_c   1.000
_cell.angle_alpha   90.00
_cell.angle_beta   90.00
_cell.angle_gamma   90.00
#
_symmetry.space_group_name_H-M   'P 1'
#
loop_
_entity.id
_entity.type
_entity.pdbx_description
1 polymer ?
#
loop_
_entity_poly.entity_id
_entity_poly.type
_entity_poly.pdbx_seq_one_letter_code
_entity_poly.pdbx_strand_id
1 'polypeptide(L)'
;MPSPFDLVDVRLYVPRAVFEIRYATRDNFTGKRLYPVARCFLARAVAERLGRVHDDLLKRGYRMKIYDGYRPHSVTKRMWAIIGDERY
;
A
#
# COMPACT_ATOMS: atom_id res chain seq x y z
N MET A 1 23.81 -5.90 3.23
CA MET A 1 22.84 -4.78 3.23
C MET A 1 21.58 -5.24 2.51
N PRO A 2 20.37 -4.79 2.92
CA PRO A 2 19.14 -5.16 2.22
C PRO A 2 19.16 -4.64 0.77
N SER A 3 18.69 -5.47 -0.16
CA SER A 3 18.61 -5.23 -1.59
C SER A 3 17.61 -4.12 -1.92
N PRO A 4 17.80 -3.34 -3.02
CA PRO A 4 16.80 -2.37 -3.49
C PRO A 4 15.43 -3.00 -3.81
N PHE A 5 15.39 -4.32 -4.02
CA PHE A 5 14.18 -5.09 -4.31
C PHE A 5 13.53 -5.73 -3.09
N ASP A 6 14.14 -5.61 -1.91
CA ASP A 6 13.55 -6.14 -0.68
C ASP A 6 12.27 -5.37 -0.35
N LEU A 7 11.24 -6.11 0.07
CA LEU A 7 10.00 -5.53 0.56
C LEU A 7 10.23 -4.94 1.95
N VAL A 8 9.99 -3.64 2.08
CA VAL A 8 10.14 -2.88 3.33
C VAL A 8 8.82 -2.24 3.73
N ASP A 9 8.61 -2.06 5.03
CA ASP A 9 7.43 -1.34 5.52
C ASP A 9 7.54 0.15 5.18
N VAL A 10 6.59 0.65 4.41
CA VAL A 10 6.58 2.03 3.90
C VAL A 10 6.47 3.05 5.04
N ARG A 11 5.93 2.68 6.20
CA ARG A 11 5.83 3.58 7.37
C ARG A 11 7.19 4.06 7.87
N LEU A 12 8.25 3.27 7.64
CA LEU A 12 9.61 3.65 8.03
C LEU A 12 10.19 4.74 7.13
N TYR A 13 9.68 4.90 5.91
CA TYR A 13 10.17 5.85 4.91
C TYR A 13 9.24 7.05 4.73
N VAL A 14 7.95 6.87 5.03
CA VAL A 14 6.93 7.92 4.89
C VAL A 14 6.07 8.01 6.17
N PRO A 15 6.67 8.27 7.35
CA PRO A 15 5.98 8.17 8.63
C PRO A 15 4.84 9.19 8.80
N ARG A 16 4.88 10.29 8.03
CA ARG A 16 3.87 11.35 8.07
C ARG A 16 2.70 11.11 7.11
N ALA A 17 2.74 10.06 6.28
CA ALA A 17 1.60 9.69 5.46
C ALA A 17 0.46 9.11 6.28
N VAL A 18 -0.77 9.22 5.76
CA VAL A 18 -1.94 8.56 6.32
C VAL A 18 -2.05 7.17 5.69
N PHE A 19 -2.07 6.13 6.51
CA PHE A 19 -2.20 4.75 6.03
C PHE A 19 -3.62 4.23 6.28
N GLU A 20 -4.42 4.18 5.22
CA GLU A 20 -5.77 3.61 5.23
C GLU A 20 -5.77 2.35 4.38
N ILE A 21 -5.13 1.28 4.86
CA ILE A 21 -4.94 0.06 4.07
C ILE A 21 -6.30 -0.61 3.79
N ARG A 22 -6.89 -0.31 2.63
CA ARG A 22 -8.30 -0.57 2.30
C ARG A 22 -8.64 -2.06 2.33
N TYR A 23 -7.70 -2.88 1.89
CA TYR A 23 -7.87 -4.34 1.88
C TYR A 23 -7.74 -4.97 3.26
N ALA A 24 -7.24 -4.27 4.27
CA ALA A 24 -7.29 -4.71 5.68
C ALA A 24 -8.60 -4.32 6.38
N THR A 25 -9.46 -3.52 5.74
CA THR A 25 -10.78 -3.13 6.25
C THR A 25 -11.89 -3.73 5.38
N ARG A 26 -13.16 -3.44 5.70
CA ARG A 26 -14.30 -3.74 4.82
C ARG A 26 -14.61 -2.60 3.85
N ASP A 27 -13.92 -1.48 4.00
CA ASP A 27 -14.08 -0.28 3.18
C ASP A 27 -13.23 -0.42 1.90
N ASN A 28 -13.64 -1.37 1.06
CA ASN A 28 -13.10 -1.63 -0.26
C ASN A 28 -14.21 -2.23 -1.13
N PHE A 29 -13.99 -2.27 -2.44
CA PHE A 29 -14.99 -2.70 -3.42
C PHE A 29 -15.49 -4.15 -3.25
N THR A 30 -14.74 -5.01 -2.54
CA THR A 30 -15.20 -6.38 -2.25
C THR A 30 -16.10 -6.47 -1.02
N GLY A 31 -16.14 -5.44 -0.17
CA GLY A 31 -16.82 -5.46 1.13
C GLY A 31 -16.22 -6.43 2.16
N LYS A 32 -15.15 -7.17 1.81
CA LYS A 32 -14.50 -8.19 2.64
C LYS A 32 -13.12 -7.72 3.09
N ARG A 33 -12.68 -8.20 4.26
CA ARG A 33 -11.28 -8.08 4.70
C ARG A 33 -10.42 -9.10 3.95
N LEU A 34 -9.44 -8.60 3.20
CA LEU A 34 -8.58 -9.38 2.33
C LEU A 34 -7.15 -9.51 2.86
N TYR A 35 -6.67 -8.51 3.63
CA TYR A 35 -5.40 -8.55 4.32
C TYR A 35 -5.59 -8.87 5.80
N PRO A 36 -4.70 -9.67 6.40
CA PRO A 36 -4.76 -9.98 7.83
C PRO A 36 -4.31 -8.80 8.70
N VAL A 37 -3.46 -7.91 8.16
CA VAL A 37 -2.91 -6.75 8.88
C VAL A 37 -2.90 -5.51 7.99
N ALA A 38 -3.09 -4.35 8.58
CA ALA A 38 -3.03 -3.06 7.89
C ALA A 38 -1.58 -2.57 7.74
N ARG A 39 -0.77 -3.29 6.95
CA ARG A 39 0.61 -2.90 6.60
C ARG A 39 0.75 -2.67 5.10
N CYS A 40 1.65 -1.77 4.73
CA CYS A 40 1.98 -1.47 3.34
C CYS A 40 3.47 -1.75 3.13
N PHE A 41 3.76 -2.63 2.21
CA PHE A 41 5.13 -2.97 1.83
C PHE A 41 5.39 -2.55 0.39
N LEU A 42 6.58 -2.03 0.11
CA LEU A 42 7.05 -1.74 -1.24
C LEU A 42 8.51 -2.16 -1.36
N ALA A 43 9.00 -2.29 -2.60
CA ALA A 43 10.44 -2.41 -2.82
C ALA A 43 11.16 -1.20 -2.19
N ARG A 44 12.28 -1.44 -1.51
CA ARG A 44 13.06 -0.39 -0.82
C ARG A 44 13.30 0.84 -1.69
N ALA A 45 13.76 0.65 -2.93
CA ALA A 45 14.04 1.77 -3.83
C ALA A 45 12.79 2.62 -4.13
N VAL A 46 11.60 2.01 -4.14
CA VAL A 46 10.33 2.71 -4.32
C VAL A 46 9.95 3.45 -3.04
N ALA A 47 10.08 2.82 -1.87
CA ALA A 47 9.77 3.44 -0.58
C ALA A 47 10.63 4.69 -0.32
N GLU A 48 11.92 4.64 -0.64
CA GLU A 48 12.84 5.78 -0.52
C GLU A 48 12.45 6.94 -1.44
N ARG A 49 12.08 6.66 -2.69
CA ARG A 49 11.61 7.69 -3.64
C ARG A 49 10.26 8.27 -3.21
N LEU A 50 9.37 7.43 -2.68
CA LEU A 50 8.08 7.86 -2.14
C LEU A 50 8.24 8.82 -0.97
N GLY A 51 9.23 8.60 -0.10
CA GLY A 51 9.60 9.53 0.97
C GLY A 51 9.94 10.92 0.45
N ARG A 52 10.78 11.01 -0.59
CA ARG A 52 11.15 12.29 -1.22
C ARG A 52 9.94 13.04 -1.80
N VAL A 53 9.08 12.31 -2.51
CA VAL A 53 7.83 12.89 -3.05
C VAL A 53 6.93 13.39 -1.92
N HIS A 54 6.82 12.63 -0.82
CA HIS A 54 6.03 13.03 0.33
C HIS A 54 6.58 14.29 1.00
N ASP A 55 7.89 14.40 1.16
CA ASP A 55 8.53 15.59 1.73
C ASP A 55 8.27 16.84 0.89
N ASP A 56 8.29 16.71 -0.44
CA ASP A 56 7.95 17.80 -1.35
C ASP A 56 6.46 18.16 -1.29
N LEU A 57 5.57 17.19 -1.13
CA LEU A 57 4.14 17.45 -0.91
C LEU A 57 3.88 18.16 0.42
N LEU A 58 4.61 17.80 1.48
CA LEU A 58 4.49 18.42 2.79
C LEU A 58 4.86 19.91 2.76
N LYS A 59 5.90 20.29 2.00
CA LYS A 59 6.26 21.71 1.78
C LYS A 59 5.13 22.52 1.14
N ARG A 60 4.23 21.85 0.42
CA ARG A 60 3.08 22.45 -0.28
C ARG A 60 1.78 22.35 0.52
N GLY A 61 1.84 21.88 1.77
CA GLY A 61 0.67 21.71 2.63
C GLY A 61 -0.14 20.44 2.35
N TYR A 62 0.36 19.52 1.52
CA TYR A 62 -0.31 18.27 1.19
C TYR A 62 0.28 17.09 1.98
N ARG A 63 -0.53 16.04 2.16
CA ARG A 63 -0.11 14.79 2.76
C ARG A 63 -0.61 13.63 1.91
N MET A 64 0.26 12.64 1.69
CA MET A 64 -0.15 11.40 1.02
C MET A 64 -1.06 10.57 1.90
N LYS A 65 -2.11 10.01 1.29
CA LYS A 65 -2.94 8.95 1.85
C LYS A 65 -2.69 7.68 1.06
N ILE A 66 -2.23 6.62 1.73
CA ILE A 66 -1.80 5.35 1.14
C ILE A 66 -2.89 4.31 1.41
N TYR A 67 -3.39 3.72 0.33
CA TYR A 67 -4.48 2.73 0.38
C TYR A 67 -4.00 1.29 0.22
N ASP A 68 -2.90 1.07 -0.50
CA ASP A 68 -2.34 -0.25 -0.77
C ASP A 68 -0.84 -0.15 -1.08
N GLY A 69 -0.18 -1.30 -1.13
CA GLY A 69 1.20 -1.46 -1.58
C GLY A 69 1.36 -2.82 -2.26
N TYR A 70 2.29 -3.63 -1.79
CA TYR A 70 2.43 -5.01 -2.22
C TYR A 70 1.16 -5.82 -1.87
N ARG A 71 0.55 -6.38 -2.92
CA ARG A 71 -0.60 -7.30 -2.85
C ARG A 71 -0.13 -8.71 -3.17
N PRO A 72 -0.18 -9.67 -2.22
CA PRO A 72 0.11 -11.06 -2.52
C PRO A 72 -0.82 -11.61 -3.61
N HIS A 73 -0.27 -12.45 -4.51
CA HIS A 73 -1.04 -12.99 -5.63
C HIS A 73 -2.30 -13.79 -5.20
N SER A 74 -2.26 -14.42 -4.02
CA SER A 74 -3.43 -15.10 -3.42
C SER A 74 -4.61 -14.15 -3.17
N VAL A 75 -4.35 -12.87 -2.86
CA VAL A 75 -5.39 -11.87 -2.67
C VAL A 75 -6.01 -11.49 -4.01
N THR A 76 -5.23 -11.34 -5.07
CA THR A 76 -5.75 -11.11 -6.43
C THR A 76 -6.66 -12.26 -6.86
N LYS A 77 -6.25 -13.52 -6.66
CA LYS A 77 -7.12 -14.69 -6.93
C LYS A 77 -8.42 -14.64 -6.13
N ARG A 78 -8.35 -14.21 -4.88
CA ARG A 78 -9.53 -14.08 -4.01
C ARG A 78 -10.46 -12.95 -4.48
N MET A 79 -9.92 -11.81 -4.90
CA MET A 79 -10.71 -10.72 -5.48
C MET A 79 -11.42 -11.18 -6.75
N TRP A 80 -10.70 -11.85 -7.65
CA TRP A 80 -11.26 -12.46 -8.85
C TRP A 80 -12.42 -13.42 -8.52
N ALA A 81 -12.25 -14.32 -7.56
CA ALA A 81 -13.29 -15.26 -7.14
C ALA A 81 -14.53 -14.58 -6.52
N ILE A 82 -14.41 -13.35 -6.00
CA ILE A 82 -15.54 -12.61 -5.42
C ILE A 82 -16.33 -11.86 -6.49
N ILE A 83 -15.66 -11.36 -7.52
CA ILE A 83 -16.25 -10.39 -8.46
C ILE A 83 -16.40 -10.96 -9.87
N GLY A 84 -15.39 -11.67 -10.37
CA GLY A 84 -15.34 -12.16 -11.75
C GLY A 84 -15.21 -11.07 -12.81
N ASP A 85 -14.59 -9.92 -12.48
CA ASP A 85 -14.39 -8.79 -13.39
C ASP A 85 -12.88 -8.50 -13.57
N GLU A 86 -12.44 -8.36 -14.81
CA GLU A 86 -11.03 -8.14 -15.22
C GLU A 86 -10.47 -6.77 -14.84
N ARG A 87 -11.33 -5.84 -14.45
CA ARG A 87 -10.91 -4.50 -14.04
C ARG A 87 -10.28 -4.44 -12.64
N TYR A 88 -10.30 -5.53 -11.86
CA TYR A 88 -9.94 -5.55 -10.43
C TYR A 88 -9.00 -6.70 -10.04
#